data_AF-Q5XW57-F1
#
_entry.id   AF-Q5XW57-F1
#
_cell.length_a   1.000
_cell.length_b   1.000
_cell.length_c   1.000
_cell.angle_alpha   90.00
_cell.angle_beta   90.00
_cell.angle_gamma   90.00
#
_symmetry.space_group_name_H-M   'P 1'
#
loop_
_entity.id
_entity.type
_entity.pdbx_description
1 polymer ?
#
loop_
_entity_poly.entity_id
_entity_poly.type
_entity_poly.pdbx_seq_one_letter_code
_entity_poly.pdbx_strand_id
1 'polypeptide(L)'
;FGRLCELKDCSSLTGRVIEQRIPYRGTRYPEVNRRIERLINKPGLDTFPDYGDVLRAVEKAATRHSLGLPRQQLQLLAQDAFRDVGVRLQERRHLDLIYNFGCHLTDDYRPGVDPALSDPTLARRLRENRTLAMNRLDEVISKYAMMQDKTE
;
A
#
# COMPACT_ATOMS: atom_id res chain seq x y z
N PHE A 1 -11.10 20.03 -15.83
CA PHE A 1 -10.20 19.08 -16.51
C PHE A 1 -10.97 18.00 -17.27
N GLY A 2 -11.81 17.17 -16.63
CA GLY A 2 -12.56 16.09 -17.31
C GLY A 2 -13.30 16.50 -18.60
N ARG A 3 -14.06 17.60 -18.58
CA ARG A 3 -14.73 18.14 -19.78
C ARG A 3 -13.78 18.51 -20.93
N LEU A 4 -12.54 18.91 -20.62
CA LEU A 4 -11.52 19.19 -21.64
C LEU A 4 -11.00 17.89 -22.26
N CYS A 5 -10.87 16.82 -21.47
CA CYS A 5 -10.49 15.50 -21.97
C CYS A 5 -11.55 14.94 -22.91
N GLU A 6 -12.83 15.06 -22.52
CA GLU A 6 -13.97 14.66 -23.36
C GLU A 6 -13.99 15.41 -24.70
N LEU A 7 -13.80 16.74 -24.66
CA LEU A 7 -13.79 17.56 -25.88
C LEU A 7 -12.61 17.24 -26.80
N LYS A 8 -11.48 16.78 -26.24
CA LYS A 8 -10.26 16.43 -26.99
C LYS A 8 -10.14 14.95 -27.32
N ASP A 9 -11.16 14.15 -27.01
CA ASP A 9 -11.15 12.69 -27.18
C ASP A 9 -9.91 12.02 -26.55
N CYS A 10 -9.58 12.40 -25.31
CA CYS A 10 -8.47 11.81 -24.56
C CYS A 10 -8.90 11.28 -23.19
N SER A 11 -8.10 10.36 -22.65
CA SER A 11 -8.34 9.78 -21.33
C SER A 11 -8.25 10.82 -20.21
N SER A 12 -8.99 10.62 -19.13
CA SER A 12 -8.91 11.43 -17.90
C SER A 12 -7.75 11.05 -16.98
N LEU A 13 -6.89 10.11 -17.40
CA LEU A 13 -5.69 9.71 -16.66
C LEU A 13 -4.70 10.88 -16.55
N THR A 14 -4.05 10.98 -15.39
CA THR A 14 -3.16 12.12 -15.06
C THR A 14 -1.70 11.72 -14.98
N GLY A 15 -1.37 10.43 -15.19
CA GLY A 15 -0.02 9.92 -15.10
C GLY A 15 0.43 9.61 -13.67
N ARG A 16 -0.52 9.47 -12.74
CA ARG A 16 -0.22 9.18 -11.33
C ARG A 16 0.40 7.81 -11.14
N VAL A 17 1.19 7.66 -10.07
CA VAL A 17 1.83 6.38 -9.72
C VAL A 17 0.78 5.31 -9.41
N ILE A 18 -0.35 5.67 -8.78
CA ILE A 18 -1.45 4.71 -8.55
C ILE A 18 -2.10 4.18 -9.83
N GLU A 19 -1.97 4.88 -10.96
CA GLU A 19 -2.48 4.44 -12.27
C GLU A 19 -1.55 3.39 -12.91
N GLN A 20 -0.30 3.29 -12.43
CA GLN A 20 0.66 2.32 -12.93
C GLN A 20 0.29 0.90 -12.50
N ARG A 21 0.26 0.01 -13.49
CA ARG A 21 -0.09 -1.39 -13.31
C ARG A 21 1.04 -2.12 -12.60
N ILE A 22 0.72 -2.81 -11.51
CA ILE A 22 1.66 -3.68 -10.78
C ILE A 22 1.67 -5.06 -11.45
N PRO A 23 2.76 -5.50 -12.08
CA PRO A 23 2.86 -6.86 -12.59
C PRO A 23 2.99 -7.85 -11.42
N TYR A 24 2.47 -9.06 -11.58
CA TYR A 24 2.62 -10.11 -10.57
C TYR A 24 3.05 -11.44 -11.21
N ARG A 25 4.22 -11.95 -10.79
CA ARG A 25 4.82 -13.21 -11.24
C ARG A 25 5.43 -14.00 -10.07
N GLY A 26 4.81 -13.90 -8.88
CA GLY A 26 5.37 -14.48 -7.65
C GLY A 26 5.25 -16.00 -7.56
N THR A 27 4.40 -16.62 -8.38
CA THR A 27 4.16 -18.07 -8.34
C THR A 27 4.65 -18.75 -9.62
N ARG A 28 4.90 -20.06 -9.56
CA ARG A 28 5.22 -20.88 -10.74
C ARG A 28 4.02 -21.12 -11.68
N TYR A 29 2.81 -20.69 -11.32
CA TYR A 29 1.58 -20.92 -12.08
C TYR A 29 1.10 -19.62 -12.77
N PRO A 30 1.29 -19.48 -14.09
CA PRO A 30 0.89 -18.27 -14.83
C PRO A 30 -0.60 -17.93 -14.72
N GLU A 31 -1.46 -18.92 -14.51
CA GLU A 31 -2.91 -18.80 -14.35
C GLU A 31 -3.26 -18.03 -13.06
N VAL A 32 -2.57 -18.40 -11.98
CA VAL A 32 -2.70 -17.78 -10.65
C VAL A 32 -2.13 -16.36 -10.71
N ASN A 33 -0.95 -16.20 -11.31
CA ASN A 33 -0.30 -14.91 -11.49
C ASN A 33 -1.22 -13.89 -12.20
N ARG A 34 -1.80 -14.29 -13.35
CA ARG A 34 -2.74 -13.47 -14.12
C ARG A 34 -4.00 -13.12 -13.32
N ARG A 35 -4.45 -13.98 -12.39
CA ARG A 35 -5.64 -13.74 -11.57
C ARG A 35 -5.35 -12.73 -10.46
N ILE A 36 -4.21 -12.86 -9.79
CA ILE A 36 -3.75 -11.92 -8.75
C ILE A 36 -3.45 -10.55 -9.37
N GLU A 37 -2.77 -10.52 -10.51
CA GLU A 37 -2.47 -9.27 -11.22
C GLU A 37 -3.75 -8.49 -11.59
N ARG A 38 -4.83 -9.19 -11.97
CA ARG A 38 -6.14 -8.56 -12.21
C ARG A 38 -6.82 -8.08 -10.93
N LEU A 39 -6.61 -8.78 -9.81
CA LEU A 39 -7.20 -8.41 -8.52
C LEU A 39 -6.63 -7.09 -8.01
N ILE A 40 -5.31 -6.93 -8.04
CA ILE A 40 -4.59 -5.78 -7.46
C ILE A 40 -4.59 -4.53 -8.35
N ASN A 41 -4.96 -4.67 -9.63
CA ASN A 41 -5.05 -3.59 -10.61
C ASN A 41 -6.49 -3.28 -11.02
N LYS A 42 -7.48 -3.61 -10.19
CA LYS A 42 -8.85 -3.15 -10.42
C LYS A 42 -8.90 -1.62 -10.37
N PRO A 43 -9.72 -0.98 -11.22
CA PRO A 43 -9.90 0.46 -11.18
C PRO A 43 -10.58 0.86 -9.86
N GLY A 44 -10.04 1.89 -9.20
CA GLY A 44 -10.57 2.42 -7.94
C GLY A 44 -9.50 2.64 -6.88
N LEU A 45 -9.65 3.71 -6.11
CA LEU A 45 -8.71 4.13 -5.05
C LEU A 45 -8.65 3.13 -3.87
N ASP A 46 -9.72 2.35 -3.67
CA ASP A 46 -9.88 1.44 -2.54
C ASP A 46 -9.48 -0.02 -2.85
N THR A 47 -8.75 -0.24 -3.93
CA THR A 47 -8.32 -1.60 -4.31
C THR A 47 -7.13 -2.03 -3.44
N PHE A 48 -7.41 -2.53 -2.24
CA PHE A 48 -6.47 -3.22 -1.38
C PHE A 48 -7.10 -4.53 -0.90
N PRO A 49 -6.73 -5.70 -1.49
CA PRO A 49 -7.36 -6.96 -1.13
C PRO A 49 -6.98 -7.39 0.29
N ASP A 50 -7.89 -8.07 0.98
CA ASP A 50 -7.55 -8.81 2.18
C ASP A 50 -6.93 -10.18 1.84
N TYR A 51 -6.52 -10.94 2.87
CA TYR A 51 -5.99 -12.29 2.66
C TYR A 51 -7.04 -13.23 2.03
N GLY A 52 -8.31 -13.11 2.40
CA GLY A 52 -9.40 -13.92 1.88
C GLY A 52 -9.65 -13.71 0.38
N ASP A 53 -9.51 -12.47 -0.10
CA ASP A 53 -9.57 -12.11 -1.51
C ASP A 53 -8.47 -12.79 -2.32
N VAL A 54 -7.24 -12.77 -1.80
CA VAL A 54 -6.08 -13.41 -2.44
C VAL A 54 -6.22 -14.93 -2.42
N LEU A 55 -6.60 -15.54 -1.29
CA LEU A 55 -6.86 -16.97 -1.18
C LEU A 55 -7.94 -17.41 -2.18
N ARG A 56 -9.06 -16.69 -2.23
CA ARG A 56 -10.15 -16.96 -3.18
C ARG A 56 -9.71 -16.80 -4.63
N ALA A 57 -8.80 -15.87 -4.93
CA ALA A 57 -8.23 -15.72 -6.26
C ALA A 57 -7.35 -16.91 -6.66
N VAL A 58 -6.51 -17.40 -5.73
CA VAL A 58 -5.66 -18.58 -5.90
C VAL A 58 -6.51 -19.84 -6.10
N GLU A 59 -7.47 -20.09 -5.21
CA GLU A 59 -8.39 -21.24 -5.29
C GLU A 59 -9.18 -21.25 -6.60
N LYS A 60 -9.77 -20.11 -6.98
CA LYS A 60 -10.53 -20.00 -8.25
C LYS A 60 -9.65 -20.26 -9.47
N ALA A 61 -8.40 -19.83 -9.45
CA ALA A 61 -7.46 -20.10 -10.54
C ALA A 61 -7.07 -21.59 -10.58
N ALA A 62 -6.77 -22.19 -9.42
CA ALA A 62 -6.41 -23.60 -9.33
C ALA A 62 -7.54 -24.54 -9.76
N THR A 63 -8.78 -24.29 -9.32
CA THR A 63 -9.95 -25.10 -9.71
C THR A 63 -10.29 -24.93 -11.19
N ARG A 64 -10.26 -23.69 -11.71
CA ARG A 64 -10.58 -23.43 -13.12
C ARG A 64 -9.60 -24.09 -14.09
N HIS A 65 -8.35 -24.23 -13.70
CA HIS A 65 -7.29 -24.78 -14.53
C HIS A 65 -6.84 -26.19 -14.10
N SER A 66 -7.61 -26.83 -13.22
CA SER A 66 -7.38 -28.21 -12.74
C SER A 66 -5.94 -28.47 -12.28
N LEU A 67 -5.37 -27.54 -11.51
CA LEU A 67 -3.96 -27.60 -11.09
C LEU A 67 -3.66 -28.69 -10.04
N GLY A 68 -4.69 -29.35 -9.48
CA GLY A 68 -4.53 -30.48 -8.56
C GLY A 68 -3.83 -30.16 -7.23
N LEU A 69 -3.84 -28.89 -6.81
CA LEU A 69 -3.09 -28.45 -5.63
C LEU A 69 -3.84 -28.79 -4.33
N PRO A 70 -3.18 -29.39 -3.33
CA PRO A 70 -3.79 -29.62 -2.03
C PRO A 70 -4.04 -28.31 -1.29
N ARG A 71 -5.05 -28.30 -0.41
CA ARG A 71 -5.49 -27.11 0.32
C ARG A 71 -4.36 -26.40 1.08
N GLN A 72 -3.47 -27.15 1.75
CA GLN A 72 -2.33 -26.58 2.47
C GLN A 72 -1.39 -25.81 1.52
N GLN A 73 -1.14 -26.35 0.32
CA GLN A 73 -0.30 -25.68 -0.67
C GLN A 73 -0.97 -24.42 -1.24
N LEU A 74 -2.30 -24.45 -1.45
CA LEU A 74 -3.05 -23.26 -1.86
C LEU A 74 -2.97 -22.14 -0.81
N GLN A 75 -3.07 -22.49 0.47
CA GLN A 75 -2.97 -21.54 1.58
C GLN A 75 -1.58 -20.91 1.68
N LEU A 76 -0.51 -21.71 1.60
CA LEU A 76 0.87 -21.19 1.59
C LEU A 76 1.09 -20.24 0.41
N LEU A 77 0.67 -20.65 -0.78
CA LEU A 77 0.82 -19.85 -1.99
C LEU A 77 0.02 -18.55 -1.92
N ALA A 78 -1.15 -18.57 -1.28
CA ALA A 78 -1.95 -17.36 -1.01
C ALA A 78 -1.30 -16.44 0.03
N GLN A 79 -0.69 -16.98 1.10
CA GLN A 79 0.00 -16.17 2.11
C GLN A 79 1.21 -15.43 1.53
N ASP A 80 2.04 -16.13 0.75
CA ASP A 80 3.20 -15.54 0.09
C ASP A 80 2.75 -14.49 -0.93
N ALA A 81 1.75 -14.83 -1.75
CA ALA A 81 1.17 -13.89 -2.70
C ALA A 81 0.60 -12.63 -2.02
N PHE A 82 -0.14 -12.79 -0.92
CA PHE A 82 -0.74 -11.68 -0.18
C PHE A 82 0.33 -10.74 0.37
N ARG A 83 1.41 -11.28 0.94
CA ARG A 83 2.54 -10.50 1.43
C ARG A 83 3.21 -9.71 0.31
N ASP A 84 3.53 -10.38 -0.79
CA ASP A 84 4.21 -9.78 -1.94
C ASP A 84 3.39 -8.63 -2.54
N VAL A 85 2.09 -8.87 -2.78
CA VAL A 85 1.24 -7.83 -3.36
C VAL A 85 0.96 -6.70 -2.38
N GLY A 86 0.84 -7.00 -1.09
CA GLY A 86 0.63 -6.00 -0.04
C GLY A 86 1.77 -4.99 0.01
N VAL A 87 3.02 -5.47 -0.01
CA VAL A 87 4.22 -4.61 -0.05
C VAL A 87 4.20 -3.71 -1.28
N ARG A 88 3.96 -4.27 -2.49
CA ARG A 88 3.94 -3.48 -3.73
C ARG A 88 2.81 -2.45 -3.75
N LEU A 89 1.64 -2.78 -3.20
CA LEU A 89 0.52 -1.85 -3.09
C LEU A 89 0.82 -0.70 -2.13
N GLN A 90 1.43 -1.00 -0.98
CA GLN A 90 1.88 0.00 -0.01
C GLN A 90 2.94 0.92 -0.62
N GLU A 91 3.94 0.35 -1.30
CA GLU A 91 5.00 1.11 -1.99
C GLU A 91 4.41 2.02 -3.07
N ARG A 92 3.50 1.52 -3.93
CA ARG A 92 2.83 2.33 -4.94
C ARG A 92 2.08 3.51 -4.32
N ARG A 93 1.36 3.29 -3.21
CA ARG A 93 0.64 4.35 -2.49
C ARG A 93 1.58 5.34 -1.82
N HIS A 94 2.71 4.88 -1.28
CA HIS A 94 3.73 5.75 -0.71
C HIS A 94 4.39 6.64 -1.77
N LEU A 95 4.81 6.05 -2.89
CA LEU A 95 5.39 6.78 -4.02
C LEU A 95 4.42 7.84 -4.58
N ASP A 96 3.15 7.46 -4.71
CA ASP A 96 2.10 8.36 -5.14
C ASP A 96 1.88 9.52 -4.18
N LEU A 97 1.98 9.29 -2.86
CA LEU A 97 1.95 10.36 -1.88
C LEU A 97 3.14 11.30 -2.06
N ILE A 98 4.38 10.80 -2.04
CA ILE A 98 5.58 11.65 -2.05
C ILE A 98 5.72 12.47 -3.34
N TYR A 99 5.32 11.93 -4.49
CA TYR A 99 5.42 12.65 -5.77
C TYR A 99 4.33 13.71 -5.97
N ASN A 100 3.24 13.62 -5.20
CA ASN A 100 2.11 14.54 -5.31
C ASN A 100 1.86 15.27 -3.98
N PHE A 101 2.86 15.33 -3.10
CA PHE A 101 2.74 15.94 -1.78
C PHE A 101 3.00 17.45 -1.85
N GLY A 102 2.17 18.21 -1.13
CA GLY A 102 2.39 19.65 -0.92
C GLY A 102 1.93 20.53 -2.07
N CYS A 103 2.63 21.62 -2.29
CA CYS A 103 2.38 22.61 -3.34
C CYS A 103 3.66 23.43 -3.63
N HIS A 104 3.54 24.47 -4.46
CA HIS A 104 4.66 25.36 -4.81
C HIS A 104 5.49 25.91 -3.63
N LEU A 105 4.95 25.95 -2.41
CA LEU A 105 5.67 26.37 -1.21
C LEU A 105 6.62 25.31 -0.64
N THR A 106 6.42 24.04 -0.98
CA THR A 106 7.17 22.89 -0.46
C THR A 106 8.08 22.24 -1.51
N ASP A 107 7.98 22.64 -2.78
CA ASP A 107 8.73 22.03 -3.89
C ASP A 107 10.26 22.19 -3.74
N ASP A 108 10.71 23.27 -3.09
CA ASP A 108 12.12 23.53 -2.82
C ASP A 108 12.64 22.87 -1.52
N TYR A 109 11.85 22.00 -0.89
CA TYR A 109 12.28 21.29 0.32
C TYR A 109 13.56 20.49 0.07
N ARG A 110 14.57 20.73 0.91
CA ARG A 110 15.83 19.99 0.91
C ARG A 110 16.12 19.53 2.35
N PRO A 111 16.34 18.22 2.60
CA PRO A 111 16.63 17.73 3.95
C PRO A 111 17.86 18.42 4.60
N GLY A 112 18.83 18.84 3.78
CA GLY A 112 20.05 19.49 4.26
C GLY A 112 19.91 20.95 4.70
N VAL A 113 18.75 21.58 4.52
CA VAL A 113 18.49 22.96 4.99
C VAL A 113 17.67 23.02 6.28
N ASP A 114 17.47 21.88 6.95
CA ASP A 114 16.77 21.83 8.23
C ASP A 114 17.55 22.63 9.30
N PRO A 115 16.96 23.69 9.90
CA PRO A 115 17.60 24.50 10.92
C PRO A 115 18.09 23.71 12.13
N ALA A 116 17.43 22.59 12.44
CA ALA A 116 17.80 21.70 13.54
C ALA A 116 19.17 21.04 13.35
N LEU A 117 19.73 21.03 12.14
CA LEU A 117 21.10 20.56 11.90
C LEU A 117 22.16 21.52 12.46
N SER A 118 21.82 22.80 12.58
CA SER A 118 22.73 23.86 13.04
C SER A 118 22.43 24.38 14.45
N ASP A 119 21.19 24.26 14.91
CA ASP A 119 20.77 24.67 16.25
C ASP A 119 20.63 23.45 17.19
N PRO A 120 21.57 23.23 18.13
CA PRO A 120 21.53 22.09 19.05
C PRO A 120 20.39 22.19 20.07
N THR A 121 19.93 23.39 20.40
CA THR A 121 18.79 23.60 21.30
C THR A 121 17.51 23.13 20.63
N LEU A 122 17.30 23.53 19.37
CA LEU A 122 16.19 23.05 18.55
C LEU A 122 16.26 21.53 18.36
N ALA A 123 17.43 20.97 18.03
CA ALA A 123 17.62 19.53 17.88
C ALA A 123 17.30 18.75 19.15
N ARG A 124 17.71 19.25 20.33
CA ARG A 124 17.35 18.65 21.63
C ARG A 124 15.84 18.64 21.83
N ARG A 125 15.16 19.76 21.56
CA ARG A 125 13.71 19.86 21.69
C ARG A 125 12.98 18.90 20.74
N LEU A 126 13.43 18.78 19.50
CA LEU A 126 12.84 17.84 18.53
C LEU A 126 13.04 16.38 18.94
N ARG A 127 14.17 16.03 19.58
CA ARG A 127 14.38 14.69 20.16
C ARG A 127 13.40 14.40 21.30
N GLU A 128 13.20 15.34 22.22
CA GLU A 128 12.19 15.22 23.29
C GLU A 128 10.78 15.05 22.70
N ASN A 129 10.44 15.87 21.70
CA ASN A 129 9.16 15.78 21.00
C ASN A 129 8.96 14.41 20.34
N ARG A 130 10.01 13.85 19.72
CA ARG A 130 9.96 12.52 19.09
C ARG A 130 9.71 11.42 20.11
N THR A 131 10.42 11.42 21.24
CA THR A 131 10.21 10.44 22.31
C THR A 131 8.79 10.51 22.85
N LEU A 132 8.29 11.72 23.14
CA LEU A 132 6.91 11.90 23.60
C LEU A 132 5.90 11.41 22.55
N ALA A 133 6.10 11.74 21.27
CA ALA A 133 5.19 11.33 20.20
C ALA A 133 5.10 9.80 20.05
N MET A 134 6.22 9.07 20.13
CA MET A 134 6.21 7.61 20.08
C MET A 134 5.46 7.02 21.28
N ASN A 135 5.76 7.49 22.49
CA ASN A 135 5.05 7.03 23.69
C ASN A 135 3.54 7.28 23.61
N ARG A 136 3.11 8.42 23.02
CA ARG A 136 1.70 8.76 22.84
C ARG A 136 1.00 7.85 21.83
N LEU A 137 1.68 7.46 20.74
CA LEU A 137 1.11 6.50 19.78
C LEU A 137 0.91 5.14 20.46
N ASP A 138 1.92 4.66 21.17
CA ASP A 138 1.85 3.38 21.88
C ASP A 138 0.76 3.39 22.97
N GLU A 139 0.67 4.48 23.74
CA GLU A 139 -0.36 4.67 24.77
C GLU A 139 -1.77 4.51 24.19
N VAL A 140 -2.04 5.11 23.03
CA VAL A 140 -3.37 5.02 22.39
C VAL A 140 -3.64 3.61 21.88
N ILE A 141 -2.68 2.97 21.22
CA ILE A 141 -2.85 1.60 20.71
C ILE A 141 -3.09 0.63 21.87
N SER A 142 -2.27 0.68 22.93
CA SER A 142 -2.43 -0.17 24.11
C SER A 142 -3.74 0.11 24.85
N LYS A 143 -4.16 1.37 24.95
CA LYS A 143 -5.44 1.74 25.56
C LYS A 143 -6.61 1.04 24.88
N TYR A 144 -6.67 1.05 23.55
CA TYR A 144 -7.77 0.40 22.83
C TYR A 144 -7.67 -1.12 22.82
N ALA A 145 -6.46 -1.69 22.79
CA ALA A 145 -6.26 -3.13 22.97
C ALA A 145 -6.80 -3.60 24.33
N MET A 146 -6.45 -2.92 25.43
CA MET A 146 -6.96 -3.24 26.77
C MET A 146 -8.48 -3.04 26.92
N MET A 147 -9.10 -2.14 26.16
CA MET A 147 -10.56 -2.00 26.15
C MET A 147 -11.24 -3.18 25.47
N GLN A 148 -10.65 -3.68 24.38
CA GLN A 148 -11.15 -4.88 23.71
C GLN A 148 -11.07 -6.08 24.65
N ASP A 149 -9.93 -6.31 25.31
CA ASP A 149 -9.73 -7.42 26.26
C ASP A 149 -10.72 -7.41 27.43
N LYS A 150 -11.24 -6.24 27.82
CA LYS A 150 -12.23 -6.11 28.91
C LYS A 150 -13.67 -6.33 28.46
N THR A 151 -13.92 -6.25 27.15
CA THR A 151 -15.24 -6.38 26.55
C THR A 151 -15.49 -7.81 26.05
N GLU A 152 -14.42 -8.58 25.83
CA GLU A 152 -14.44 -10.04 25.61
C GLU A 152 -14.60 -10.81 26.93
#